data_AF-A0A835R2M8-F1
#
_entry.id   AF-A0A835R2M8-F1
#
_cell.length_a   1.000
_cell.length_b   1.000
_cell.length_c   1.000
_cell.angle_alpha   90.00
_cell.angle_beta   90.00
_cell.angle_gamma   90.00
#
_symmetry.space_group_name_H-M   'P 1'
#
loop_
_entity.id
_entity.type
_entity.pdbx_description
1 polymer ?
#
loop_
_entity_poly.entity_id
_entity_poly.type
_entity_poly.pdbx_seq_one_letter_code
_entity_poly.pdbx_strand_id
1 'polypeptide(L)'
;MRASPILKLFVALLLTGINSRKSDPDASYTSLSSLDVDGRFTFDDVSEAAMDFGHRYHHLPSAVLHPGSVTDVAETVRHVFQLGPGSRLTVAARGHGHSLQGQAQAAGGIVVRMESLRRAQEMRVHAGDELYVDAPAGALWIDVLKETLRHGLSPKSWTDYLHLTIGGTLSNAGISGQAFRHGPRSATFAGLRSSLEKARCSTARQPIMLTSSMVFLEGLANLESLPELQLL
;
A
#
# COMPACT_ATOMS: atom_id res chain seq x y z
N MET A 1 44.93 18.42 -34.94
CA MET A 1 43.58 19.03 -34.91
C MET A 1 43.10 19.06 -33.46
N ARG A 2 42.89 20.25 -32.87
CA ARG A 2 42.48 20.37 -31.45
C ARG A 2 40.94 20.28 -31.39
N ALA A 3 40.41 19.32 -30.64
CA ALA A 3 38.96 19.19 -30.43
C ALA A 3 38.40 20.45 -29.75
N SER A 4 37.24 20.92 -30.23
CA SER A 4 36.53 22.10 -29.73
C SER A 4 36.27 21.99 -28.21
N PRO A 5 36.45 23.08 -27.44
CA PRO A 5 36.17 23.08 -26.00
C PRO A 5 34.71 22.72 -25.68
N ILE A 6 33.79 22.99 -26.60
CA ILE A 6 32.36 22.63 -26.48
C ILE A 6 32.18 21.11 -26.55
N LEU A 7 32.94 20.42 -27.42
CA LEU A 7 32.90 18.96 -27.53
C LEU A 7 33.43 18.28 -26.26
N LYS A 8 34.46 18.87 -25.63
CA LYS A 8 34.99 18.38 -24.35
C LYS A 8 34.01 18.57 -23.20
N LEU A 9 33.29 19.70 -23.18
CA LEU A 9 32.26 19.97 -22.17
C LEU A 9 31.08 19.02 -22.30
N PHE A 10 30.64 18.72 -23.54
CA PHE A 10 29.59 17.73 -23.80
C PHE A 10 30.00 16.31 -23.41
N VAL A 11 31.23 15.90 -23.70
CA VAL A 11 31.75 14.58 -23.28
C VAL A 11 31.90 14.51 -21.75
N ALA A 12 32.32 15.59 -21.08
CA ALA A 12 32.39 15.66 -19.62
C ALA A 12 30.99 15.57 -18.98
N LEU A 13 29.97 16.23 -19.54
CA LEU A 13 28.57 16.14 -19.11
C LEU A 13 27.95 14.76 -19.37
N LEU A 14 28.30 14.10 -20.46
CA LEU A 14 27.92 12.72 -20.75
C LEU A 14 28.58 11.72 -19.79
N LEU A 15 29.81 11.99 -19.34
CA LEU A 15 30.52 11.13 -18.38
C LEU A 15 30.10 11.40 -16.92
N THR A 16 29.70 12.62 -16.55
CA THR A 16 29.12 12.91 -15.23
C THR A 16 27.65 12.51 -15.13
N GLY A 17 26.93 12.40 -16.25
CA GLY A 17 25.54 11.95 -16.33
C GLY A 17 25.30 10.44 -16.14
N ILE A 18 26.35 9.60 -16.05
CA ILE A 18 26.23 8.14 -15.87
C ILE A 18 26.79 7.70 -14.50
N ASN A 19 26.82 8.58 -13.49
CA ASN A 19 26.88 8.10 -12.11
C ASN A 19 25.47 7.72 -11.64
N SER A 20 24.90 6.70 -12.29
CA SER A 20 23.90 5.86 -11.64
C SER A 20 24.62 5.14 -10.51
N ARG A 21 24.66 5.77 -9.33
CA ARG A 21 24.97 5.06 -8.09
C ARG A 21 23.97 3.91 -8.01
N LYS A 22 24.40 2.69 -8.37
CA LYS A 22 23.65 1.49 -8.00
C LYS A 22 23.48 1.58 -6.49
N SER A 23 22.25 1.63 -6.03
CA SER A 23 21.96 1.46 -4.61
C SER A 23 22.60 0.16 -4.17
N ASP A 24 23.57 0.24 -3.26
CA ASP A 24 24.20 -0.93 -2.69
C ASP A 24 23.12 -1.73 -1.93
N PRO A 25 22.82 -2.97 -2.34
CA PRO A 25 21.82 -3.77 -1.66
C PRO A 25 22.14 -3.90 -0.17
N ASP A 26 23.41 -4.02 0.22
CA ASP A 26 23.83 -4.23 1.60
C ASP A 26 23.57 -3.01 2.50
N ALA A 27 23.76 -1.81 1.94
CA ALA A 27 23.40 -0.54 2.59
C ALA A 27 21.88 -0.41 2.76
N SER A 28 21.11 -0.91 1.79
CA SER A 28 19.65 -0.87 1.84
C SER A 28 19.11 -1.82 2.93
N TYR A 29 19.66 -3.03 3.05
CA TYR A 29 19.33 -3.99 4.12
C TYR A 29 19.62 -3.42 5.51
N THR A 30 20.82 -2.88 5.71
CA THR A 30 21.24 -2.30 6.99
C THR A 30 20.36 -1.12 7.39
N SER A 31 19.92 -0.31 6.43
CA SER A 31 19.02 0.81 6.70
C SER A 31 17.63 0.37 7.14
N LEU A 32 17.09 -0.69 6.52
CA LEU A 32 15.76 -1.23 6.85
C LEU A 32 15.74 -1.93 8.20
N SER A 33 16.81 -2.67 8.54
CA SER A 33 16.91 -3.35 9.84
C SER A 33 17.07 -2.38 11.02
N SER A 34 17.52 -1.15 10.75
CA SER A 34 17.63 -0.08 11.76
C SER A 34 16.36 0.77 11.94
N LEU A 35 15.34 0.56 11.12
CA LEU A 35 14.08 1.32 11.21
C LEU A 35 13.33 0.90 12.49
N ASP A 36 13.01 1.88 13.34
CA ASP A 36 12.24 1.65 14.56
C ASP A 36 10.77 1.45 14.18
N VAL A 37 10.27 0.24 14.35
CA VAL A 37 8.91 -0.18 14.00
C VAL A 37 8.31 -0.98 15.15
N ASP A 38 7.00 -0.83 15.38
CA ASP A 38 6.26 -1.61 16.38
C ASP A 38 6.22 -3.11 16.01
N GLY A 39 6.24 -3.39 14.71
CA GLY A 39 6.24 -4.71 14.13
C GLY A 39 7.63 -5.30 13.95
N ARG A 40 7.89 -5.90 12.77
CA ARG A 40 9.22 -6.41 12.41
C ARG A 40 9.42 -6.52 10.91
N PHE A 41 10.68 -6.48 10.48
CA PHE A 41 11.10 -6.95 9.16
C PHE A 41 11.59 -8.39 9.23
N THR A 42 11.24 -9.18 8.22
CA THR A 42 11.84 -10.49 7.95
C THR A 42 12.61 -10.40 6.64
N PHE A 43 13.89 -10.79 6.67
CA PHE A 43 14.78 -10.77 5.50
C PHE A 43 15.03 -12.19 4.96
N ASP A 44 14.91 -13.19 5.82
CA ASP A 44 14.99 -14.61 5.47
C ASP A 44 13.60 -15.21 5.25
N ASP A 45 13.52 -16.35 4.57
CA ASP A 45 12.25 -17.08 4.32
C ASP A 45 11.10 -16.21 3.75
N VAL A 46 11.45 -15.33 2.79
CA VAL A 46 10.49 -14.43 2.14
C VAL A 46 9.74 -15.07 0.96
N SER A 47 9.84 -16.39 0.82
CA SER A 47 9.34 -17.15 -0.33
C SER A 47 7.81 -17.10 -0.48
N GLU A 48 7.08 -17.10 0.64
CA GLU A 48 5.61 -16.99 0.66
C GLU A 48 5.13 -15.67 0.05
N ALA A 49 5.86 -14.58 0.30
CA ALA A 49 5.52 -13.25 -0.23
C ALA A 49 5.78 -13.14 -1.74
N ALA A 50 6.55 -14.07 -2.31
CA ALA A 50 6.81 -14.16 -3.75
C ALA A 50 5.75 -14.97 -4.50
N MET A 51 4.77 -15.59 -3.85
CA MET A 51 3.72 -16.36 -4.51
C MET A 51 2.39 -15.60 -4.48
N ASP A 52 1.48 -15.89 -5.39
CA ASP A 52 0.09 -15.44 -5.32
C ASP A 52 -0.85 -16.55 -5.81
N PHE A 53 -2.17 -16.32 -5.72
CA PHE A 53 -3.19 -17.29 -6.12
C PHE A 53 -3.09 -17.71 -7.60
N GLY A 54 -2.52 -16.86 -8.45
CA GLY A 54 -2.27 -17.21 -9.84
C GLY A 54 -1.20 -18.28 -10.02
N HIS A 55 -0.24 -18.40 -9.09
CA HIS A 55 0.90 -19.33 -9.17
C HIS A 55 1.69 -19.25 -10.50
N ARG A 56 1.75 -18.06 -11.10
CA ARG A 56 2.43 -17.82 -12.39
C ARG A 56 3.75 -17.06 -12.26
N TYR A 57 3.87 -16.22 -11.24
CA TYR A 57 5.01 -15.33 -11.01
C TYR A 57 5.57 -15.54 -9.61
N HIS A 58 6.90 -15.48 -9.52
CA HIS A 58 7.66 -15.75 -8.30
C HIS A 58 8.73 -14.67 -8.07
N HIS A 59 8.30 -13.43 -7.83
CA HIS A 59 9.20 -12.31 -7.60
C HIS A 59 9.60 -12.22 -6.13
N LEU A 60 10.81 -12.70 -5.81
CA LEU A 60 11.36 -12.64 -4.46
C LEU A 60 11.54 -11.19 -4.00
N PRO A 61 10.98 -10.79 -2.85
CA PRO A 61 11.32 -9.53 -2.22
C PRO A 61 12.65 -9.63 -1.49
N SER A 62 13.21 -8.47 -1.15
CA SER A 62 14.35 -8.34 -0.26
C SER A 62 13.92 -8.37 1.21
N ALA A 63 12.71 -7.92 1.53
CA ALA A 63 12.20 -7.95 2.89
C ALA A 63 10.67 -8.08 2.92
N VAL A 64 10.15 -8.61 4.03
CA VAL A 64 8.73 -8.59 4.36
C VAL A 64 8.54 -7.79 5.65
N LEU A 65 7.79 -6.70 5.56
CA LEU A 65 7.33 -5.96 6.74
C LEU A 65 6.10 -6.65 7.31
N HIS A 66 6.15 -7.00 8.59
CA HIS A 66 5.03 -7.41 9.41
C HIS A 66 4.66 -6.24 10.33
N PRO A 67 3.81 -5.29 9.86
CA PRO A 67 3.56 -4.07 10.60
C PRO A 67 2.76 -4.35 11.89
N GLY A 68 3.21 -3.77 13.00
CA GLY A 68 2.51 -3.67 14.27
C GLY A 68 1.59 -2.46 14.34
N SER A 69 1.79 -1.46 13.49
CA SER A 69 0.91 -0.30 13.39
C SER A 69 0.86 0.27 11.97
N VAL A 70 -0.09 1.17 11.71
CA VAL A 70 -0.11 1.94 10.45
C VAL A 70 1.10 2.87 10.33
N THR A 71 1.69 3.26 11.46
CA THR A 71 2.91 4.07 11.52
C THR A 71 4.08 3.32 10.92
N ASP A 72 4.25 2.03 11.21
CA ASP A 72 5.32 1.22 10.60
C ASP A 72 5.28 1.25 9.07
N VAL A 73 4.07 1.20 8.50
CA VAL A 73 3.87 1.25 7.06
C VAL A 73 4.25 2.63 6.52
N ALA A 74 3.80 3.70 7.17
CA ALA A 74 4.12 5.07 6.80
C ALA A 74 5.63 5.34 6.87
N GLU A 75 6.27 4.93 7.96
CA GLU A 75 7.72 5.11 8.19
C GLU A 75 8.55 4.31 7.19
N THR A 76 8.13 3.10 6.83
CA THR A 76 8.78 2.31 5.79
C THR A 76 8.69 2.99 4.42
N VAL A 77 7.51 3.50 4.05
CA VAL A 77 7.33 4.22 2.77
C VAL A 77 8.14 5.52 2.76
N ARG A 78 8.12 6.26 3.87
CA ARG A 78 8.89 7.49 4.07
C ARG A 78 10.39 7.22 3.94
N HIS A 79 10.89 6.15 4.54
CA HIS A 79 12.28 5.73 4.43
C HIS A 79 12.66 5.44 2.97
N VAL A 80 11.87 4.62 2.27
CA VAL A 80 12.13 4.30 0.85
C VAL A 80 12.10 5.57 -0.01
N PHE A 81 11.17 6.48 0.24
CA PHE A 81 11.10 7.76 -0.46
C PHE A 81 12.36 8.61 -0.23
N GLN A 82 12.86 8.67 1.01
CA GLN A 82 14.06 9.44 1.39
C GLN A 82 15.36 8.91 0.80
N LEU A 83 15.42 7.64 0.38
CA LEU A 83 16.57 7.11 -0.38
C LEU A 83 16.73 7.77 -1.76
N GLY A 84 15.67 8.45 -2.25
CA GLY A 84 15.69 9.24 -3.47
C GLY A 84 15.65 8.40 -4.76
N PRO A 85 15.66 9.06 -5.93
CA PRO A 85 15.41 8.42 -7.23
C PRO A 85 16.49 7.43 -7.68
N GLY A 86 17.65 7.38 -7.00
CA GLY A 86 18.69 6.39 -7.26
C GLY A 86 18.41 5.02 -6.64
N SER A 87 17.48 4.94 -5.68
CA SER A 87 17.06 3.69 -5.06
C SER A 87 16.15 2.90 -5.98
N ARG A 88 16.31 1.58 -5.98
CA ARG A 88 15.42 0.63 -6.68
C ARG A 88 14.45 -0.08 -5.75
N LEU A 89 14.47 0.26 -4.46
CA LEU A 89 13.53 -0.33 -3.50
C LEU A 89 12.11 0.09 -3.86
N THR A 90 11.23 -0.92 -3.94
CA THR A 90 9.80 -0.75 -4.15
C THR A 90 9.06 -1.29 -2.94
N VAL A 91 7.84 -0.82 -2.71
CA VAL A 91 6.98 -1.30 -1.61
C VAL A 91 5.67 -1.80 -2.22
N ALA A 92 5.28 -3.03 -1.91
CA ALA A 92 3.99 -3.60 -2.30
C ALA A 92 3.18 -4.00 -1.07
N ALA A 93 1.96 -3.47 -0.95
CA ALA A 93 1.02 -3.94 0.04
C ALA A 93 0.44 -5.29 -0.38
N ARG A 94 0.51 -6.28 0.52
CA ARG A 94 -0.02 -7.62 0.30
C ARG A 94 -1.11 -7.93 1.31
N GLY A 95 -2.34 -8.10 0.81
CA GLY A 95 -3.46 -8.69 1.55
C GLY A 95 -3.37 -10.22 1.58
N HIS A 96 -4.46 -10.91 1.28
CA HIS A 96 -4.52 -12.39 1.29
C HIS A 96 -3.88 -13.08 0.07
N GLY A 97 -2.99 -12.39 -0.67
CA GLY A 97 -2.27 -12.98 -1.80
C GLY A 97 -3.12 -13.42 -2.99
N HIS A 98 -4.36 -12.92 -3.12
CA HIS A 98 -5.33 -13.42 -4.11
C HIS A 98 -5.20 -12.81 -5.52
N SER A 99 -4.12 -12.07 -5.75
CA SER A 99 -3.70 -11.58 -7.07
C SER A 99 -3.35 -12.75 -8.01
N LEU A 100 -3.34 -12.49 -9.32
CA LEU A 100 -3.17 -13.54 -10.35
C LEU A 100 -1.89 -13.41 -11.18
N GLN A 101 -1.24 -12.24 -11.13
CA GLN A 101 -0.14 -11.86 -12.02
C GLN A 101 0.94 -11.03 -11.32
N GLY A 102 1.23 -11.32 -10.06
CA GLY A 102 2.30 -10.68 -9.31
C GLY A 102 2.01 -9.28 -8.78
N GLN A 103 0.76 -8.79 -8.84
CA GLN A 103 0.42 -7.42 -8.45
C GLN A 103 0.74 -7.07 -6.99
N ALA A 104 0.77 -8.07 -6.11
CA ALA A 104 1.08 -7.93 -4.68
C ALA A 104 2.49 -8.45 -4.32
N GLN A 105 3.39 -8.54 -5.30
CA GLN A 105 4.79 -8.94 -5.13
C GLN A 105 5.71 -7.72 -5.38
N ALA A 106 6.91 -7.71 -4.79
CA ALA A 106 7.90 -6.64 -4.97
C ALA A 106 9.28 -7.22 -5.23
N ALA A 107 9.67 -7.39 -6.50
CA ALA A 107 10.97 -7.96 -6.87
C ALA A 107 12.14 -7.15 -6.28
N GLY A 108 12.93 -7.75 -5.39
CA GLY A 108 14.03 -7.08 -4.68
C GLY A 108 13.59 -5.88 -3.82
N GLY A 109 12.29 -5.79 -3.51
CA GLY A 109 11.70 -4.71 -2.74
C GLY A 109 11.19 -5.19 -1.38
N ILE A 110 10.19 -4.48 -0.86
CA ILE A 110 9.56 -4.72 0.43
C ILE A 110 8.11 -5.13 0.19
N VAL A 111 7.72 -6.28 0.71
CA VAL A 111 6.30 -6.67 0.78
C VAL A 111 5.76 -6.35 2.17
N VAL A 112 4.69 -5.57 2.24
CA VAL A 112 4.00 -5.27 3.51
C VAL A 112 2.87 -6.27 3.71
N ARG A 113 2.99 -7.15 4.71
CA ARG A 113 1.96 -8.13 5.05
C ARG A 113 0.83 -7.44 5.84
N MET A 114 -0.16 -6.91 5.13
CA MET A 114 -1.24 -6.09 5.68
C MET A 114 -2.10 -6.84 6.70
N GLU A 115 -2.22 -8.17 6.60
CA GLU A 115 -2.93 -8.99 7.58
C GLU A 115 -2.31 -8.96 8.98
N SER A 116 -1.06 -8.51 9.14
CA SER A 116 -0.46 -8.29 10.46
C SER A 116 -1.24 -7.24 11.27
N LEU A 117 -1.78 -6.22 10.58
CA LEU A 117 -2.63 -5.19 11.19
C LEU A 117 -3.98 -5.71 11.68
N ARG A 118 -4.43 -6.88 11.20
CA ARG A 118 -5.66 -7.53 11.68
C ARG A 118 -5.59 -7.83 13.18
N ARG A 119 -4.37 -8.12 13.68
CA ARG A 119 -4.14 -8.43 15.10
C ARG A 119 -3.85 -7.17 15.92
N ALA A 120 -3.31 -6.14 15.28
CA ALA A 120 -2.89 -4.92 15.96
C ALA A 120 -4.01 -3.88 16.08
N GLN A 121 -5.00 -3.90 15.20
CA GLN A 121 -6.09 -2.93 15.20
C GLN A 121 -7.45 -3.62 15.32
N GLU A 122 -8.22 -3.17 16.32
CA GLU A 122 -9.57 -3.67 16.56
C GLU A 122 -10.58 -3.14 15.54
N MET A 123 -11.55 -3.99 15.20
CA MET A 123 -12.72 -3.61 14.42
C MET A 123 -13.76 -2.97 15.34
N ARG A 124 -14.44 -1.92 14.88
CA ARG A 124 -15.48 -1.23 15.65
C ARG A 124 -16.76 -1.12 14.85
N VAL A 125 -17.83 -1.68 15.39
CA VAL A 125 -19.17 -1.59 14.79
C VAL A 125 -19.93 -0.45 15.44
N HIS A 126 -20.39 0.48 14.62
CA HIS A 126 -21.21 1.62 15.03
C HIS A 126 -22.66 1.32 14.70
N ALA A 127 -23.50 1.24 15.75
CA ALA A 127 -24.91 0.89 15.68
C ALA A 127 -25.84 2.03 16.19
N GLY A 128 -25.37 3.27 16.11
CA GLY A 128 -26.12 4.48 16.49
C GLY A 128 -26.93 5.04 15.32
N ASP A 129 -26.98 6.37 15.20
CA ASP A 129 -27.71 7.07 14.13
C ASP A 129 -27.19 6.74 12.71
N GLU A 130 -25.90 6.40 12.61
CA GLU A 130 -25.28 5.88 11.39
C GLU A 130 -24.76 4.46 11.62
N LEU A 131 -25.06 3.56 10.67
CA LEU A 131 -24.64 2.15 10.71
C LEU A 131 -23.41 1.93 9.83
N TYR A 132 -22.25 1.75 10.44
CA TYR A 132 -21.00 1.46 9.73
C TYR A 132 -20.04 0.62 10.57
N VAL A 133 -18.99 0.11 9.93
CA VAL A 133 -17.92 -0.64 10.59
C VAL A 133 -16.57 -0.06 10.21
N ASP A 134 -15.76 0.27 11.22
CA ASP A 134 -14.36 0.62 11.05
C ASP A 134 -13.54 -0.68 11.17
N ALA A 135 -12.78 -1.00 10.13
CA ALA A 135 -11.97 -2.21 10.08
C ALA A 135 -10.58 -1.92 9.47
N PRO A 136 -9.52 -2.62 9.93
CA PRO A 136 -8.22 -2.47 9.31
C PRO A 136 -8.26 -2.98 7.86
N ALA A 137 -7.50 -2.34 6.98
CA ALA A 137 -7.47 -2.70 5.55
C ALA A 137 -7.00 -4.16 5.32
N GLY A 138 -6.21 -4.71 6.24
CA GLY A 138 -5.79 -6.11 6.25
C GLY A 138 -6.79 -7.10 6.84
N ALA A 139 -7.94 -6.67 7.38
CA ALA A 139 -8.98 -7.59 7.83
C ALA A 139 -9.62 -8.33 6.65
N LEU A 140 -10.06 -9.56 6.87
CA LEU A 140 -10.80 -10.34 5.89
C LEU A 140 -12.30 -10.01 5.96
N TRP A 141 -13.00 -10.08 4.84
CA TRP A 141 -14.46 -9.88 4.80
C TRP A 141 -15.22 -10.89 5.69
N ILE A 142 -14.70 -12.11 5.84
CA ILE A 142 -15.28 -13.09 6.76
C ILE A 142 -15.23 -12.62 8.23
N ASP A 143 -14.20 -11.88 8.63
CA ASP A 143 -14.11 -11.34 9.99
C ASP A 143 -15.08 -10.19 10.18
N VAL A 144 -15.21 -9.32 9.17
CA VAL A 144 -16.21 -8.25 9.17
C VAL A 144 -17.61 -8.82 9.33
N LEU A 145 -17.95 -9.85 8.56
CA LEU A 145 -19.24 -10.53 8.67
C LEU A 145 -19.48 -11.07 10.08
N LYS A 146 -18.50 -11.79 10.64
CA LYS A 146 -18.60 -12.36 11.98
C LYS A 146 -18.82 -11.28 13.04
N GLU A 147 -18.09 -10.17 12.92
CA GLU A 147 -18.20 -9.06 13.86
C GLU A 147 -19.56 -8.37 13.75
N THR A 148 -19.98 -7.97 12.54
CA THR A 148 -21.25 -7.25 12.38
C THR A 148 -22.46 -8.09 12.76
N LEU A 149 -22.41 -9.42 12.57
CA LEU A 149 -23.48 -10.32 12.97
C LEU A 149 -23.70 -10.35 14.49
N ARG A 150 -22.68 -10.08 15.31
CA ARG A 150 -22.83 -9.93 16.77
C ARG A 150 -23.75 -8.76 17.14
N HIS A 151 -23.87 -7.79 16.23
CA HIS A 151 -24.74 -6.62 16.36
C HIS A 151 -26.03 -6.75 15.54
N GLY A 152 -26.32 -7.92 14.94
CA GLY A 152 -27.47 -8.11 14.05
C GLY A 152 -27.35 -7.37 12.71
N LEU A 153 -26.14 -6.95 12.33
CA LEU A 153 -25.85 -6.18 11.13
C LEU A 153 -25.07 -7.02 10.12
N SER A 154 -25.12 -6.60 8.85
CA SER A 154 -24.24 -7.13 7.81
C SER A 154 -23.95 -6.06 6.74
N PRO A 155 -22.72 -6.03 6.18
CA PRO A 155 -22.43 -5.25 4.99
C PRO A 155 -23.42 -5.51 3.85
N LYS A 156 -23.79 -4.45 3.13
CA LYS A 156 -24.80 -4.50 2.05
C LYS A 156 -24.30 -5.21 0.77
N SER A 157 -22.98 -5.30 0.57
CA SER A 157 -22.36 -5.83 -0.65
C SER A 157 -21.12 -6.67 -0.34
N TRP A 158 -21.00 -7.81 -0.99
CA TRP A 158 -20.00 -8.84 -0.69
C TRP A 158 -19.06 -9.10 -1.87
N THR A 159 -18.07 -9.96 -1.67
CA THR A 159 -17.39 -10.69 -2.75
C THR A 159 -17.86 -12.13 -2.70
N ASP A 160 -17.86 -12.84 -3.82
CA ASP A 160 -18.25 -14.26 -3.84
C ASP A 160 -17.34 -15.13 -2.93
N TYR A 161 -16.10 -14.67 -2.70
CA TYR A 161 -15.16 -15.27 -1.76
C TYR A 161 -14.80 -14.30 -0.62
N LEU A 162 -14.99 -14.73 0.64
CA LEU A 162 -14.88 -13.86 1.82
C LEU A 162 -13.49 -13.87 2.50
N HIS A 163 -12.59 -14.77 2.11
CA HIS A 163 -11.19 -14.74 2.57
C HIS A 163 -10.35 -13.83 1.67
N LEU A 164 -10.88 -12.62 1.44
CA LEU A 164 -10.20 -11.52 0.79
C LEU A 164 -10.10 -10.37 1.78
N THR A 165 -8.97 -9.67 1.76
CA THR A 165 -8.80 -8.49 2.60
C THR A 165 -9.64 -7.32 2.10
N ILE A 166 -10.14 -6.48 3.01
CA ILE A 166 -10.89 -5.25 2.69
C ILE A 166 -10.11 -4.40 1.69
N GLY A 167 -8.87 -4.03 2.04
CA GLY A 167 -8.00 -3.17 1.22
C GLY A 167 -7.79 -3.74 -0.18
N GLY A 168 -7.43 -5.02 -0.29
CA GLY A 168 -7.24 -5.68 -1.59
C GLY A 168 -8.48 -5.65 -2.49
N THR A 169 -9.69 -5.81 -1.93
CA THR A 169 -10.92 -5.72 -2.76
C THR A 169 -11.24 -4.29 -3.17
N LEU A 170 -10.97 -3.31 -2.31
CA LEU A 170 -11.22 -1.89 -2.57
C LEU A 170 -10.27 -1.30 -3.60
N SER A 171 -9.01 -1.75 -3.62
CA SER A 171 -8.01 -1.36 -4.62
C SER A 171 -8.32 -1.85 -6.05
N ASN A 172 -9.31 -2.73 -6.23
CA ASN A 172 -9.80 -3.15 -7.54
C ASN A 172 -11.20 -2.59 -7.83
N ALA A 173 -12.21 -3.05 -7.09
CA ALA A 173 -13.62 -2.63 -7.18
C ALA A 173 -14.51 -3.43 -6.20
N GLY A 174 -14.22 -4.72 -5.99
CA GLY A 174 -15.01 -5.64 -5.14
C GLY A 174 -16.42 -5.89 -5.68
N ILE A 175 -16.56 -6.72 -6.72
CA ILE A 175 -17.83 -6.97 -7.43
C ILE A 175 -18.36 -8.37 -7.09
N SER A 176 -19.68 -8.50 -6.91
CA SER A 176 -20.40 -9.73 -6.54
C SER A 176 -21.87 -9.61 -6.95
N GLY A 177 -22.67 -10.66 -6.73
CA GLY A 177 -24.09 -10.74 -7.07
C GLY A 177 -25.00 -9.67 -6.46
N GLN A 178 -24.54 -8.82 -5.53
CA GLN A 178 -25.30 -7.68 -5.01
C GLN A 178 -25.08 -6.38 -5.82
N ALA A 179 -24.11 -6.36 -6.74
CA ALA A 179 -23.70 -5.17 -7.47
C ALA A 179 -24.81 -4.62 -8.39
N PHE A 180 -25.76 -5.45 -8.83
CA PHE A 180 -26.90 -5.00 -9.64
C PHE A 180 -27.86 -4.09 -8.87
N ARG A 181 -27.89 -4.17 -7.53
CA ARG A 181 -28.79 -3.37 -6.68
C ARG A 181 -28.08 -2.24 -5.94
N HIS A 182 -26.77 -2.35 -5.71
CA HIS A 182 -25.99 -1.42 -4.88
C HIS A 182 -24.71 -0.88 -5.54
N GLY A 183 -24.44 -1.23 -6.81
CA GLY A 183 -23.20 -0.92 -7.53
C GLY A 183 -22.01 -1.81 -7.14
N PRO A 184 -20.89 -1.78 -7.89
CA PRO A 184 -19.61 -2.32 -7.41
C PRO A 184 -19.21 -1.61 -6.12
N ARG A 185 -18.47 -2.24 -5.20
CA ARG A 185 -18.20 -1.69 -3.85
C ARG A 185 -17.56 -0.28 -3.88
N SER A 186 -16.82 0.08 -4.92
CA SER A 186 -16.33 1.45 -5.14
C SER A 186 -17.43 2.52 -5.19
N ALA A 187 -18.67 2.16 -5.55
CA ALA A 187 -19.82 3.07 -5.61
C ALA A 187 -20.66 3.12 -4.32
N THR A 188 -20.48 2.18 -3.39
CA THR A 188 -21.26 2.11 -2.13
C THR A 188 -20.52 2.74 -0.93
N PHE A 189 -19.53 3.60 -1.20
CA PHE A 189 -18.52 4.10 -0.26
C PHE A 189 -19.00 5.22 0.68
N ALA A 190 -20.27 5.21 1.10
CA ALA A 190 -20.81 6.20 2.04
C ALA A 190 -20.79 5.73 3.52
N GLY A 191 -20.35 4.51 3.82
CA GLY A 191 -20.50 3.92 5.16
C GLY A 191 -19.43 2.91 5.58
N LEU A 192 -18.20 3.02 5.08
CA LEU A 192 -17.07 2.23 5.58
C LEU A 192 -15.85 3.15 5.72
N ARG A 193 -15.67 3.77 6.89
CA ARG A 193 -14.49 4.59 7.15
C ARG A 193 -13.31 3.70 7.50
N SER A 194 -12.46 3.43 6.53
CA SER A 194 -11.15 2.85 6.85
C SER A 194 -10.33 3.88 7.64
N SER A 195 -9.49 3.47 8.60
CA SER A 195 -8.61 4.42 9.32
C SER A 195 -7.66 5.24 8.42
N LEU A 196 -7.52 4.86 7.14
CA LEU A 196 -6.80 5.63 6.11
C LEU A 196 -7.62 6.80 5.55
N GLU A 197 -8.93 6.85 5.78
CA GLU A 197 -9.88 7.85 5.24
C GLU A 197 -9.85 9.20 5.98
N LYS A 198 -8.96 9.39 6.96
CA LYS A 198 -8.68 10.74 7.47
C LYS A 198 -7.96 11.64 6.45
N ALA A 199 -7.51 11.09 5.32
CA ALA A 199 -7.02 11.86 4.17
C ALA A 199 -8.13 12.02 3.11
N ARG A 200 -8.62 13.26 2.97
CA ARG A 200 -9.73 13.68 2.10
C ARG A 200 -9.30 13.64 0.61
N CYS A 201 -10.10 13.04 -0.27
CA CYS A 201 -9.84 12.94 -1.72
C CYS A 201 -10.45 14.15 -2.47
N SER A 202 -9.66 14.81 -3.33
CA SER A 202 -10.14 15.75 -4.35
C SER A 202 -9.50 15.42 -5.70
N THR A 203 -10.33 15.29 -6.72
CA THR A 203 -10.02 14.80 -8.08
C THR A 203 -9.20 15.79 -8.92
N ALA A 204 -8.12 15.35 -9.59
CA ALA A 204 -7.80 15.73 -10.98
C ALA A 204 -6.48 15.13 -11.58
N ARG A 205 -6.66 14.48 -12.75
CA ARG A 205 -5.84 14.50 -14.00
C ARG A 205 -4.47 13.79 -14.12
N GLN A 206 -4.54 12.76 -14.98
CA GLN A 206 -3.62 12.31 -16.06
C GLN A 206 -2.88 10.96 -15.87
N PRO A 207 -2.76 10.15 -16.93
CA PRO A 207 -2.67 8.70 -16.83
C PRO A 207 -1.27 8.17 -17.18
N ILE A 208 -0.75 7.21 -16.40
CA ILE A 208 0.03 6.04 -16.80
C ILE A 208 0.47 5.33 -15.50
N MET A 209 0.04 4.07 -15.35
CA MET A 209 0.52 3.09 -14.35
C MET A 209 0.31 3.44 -12.86
N LEU A 210 -0.93 3.77 -12.44
CA LEU A 210 -1.25 4.09 -11.03
C LEU A 210 -2.63 3.57 -10.57
N THR A 211 -3.01 2.32 -10.85
CA THR A 211 -4.33 1.82 -10.42
C THR A 211 -4.34 1.02 -9.12
N SER A 212 -3.18 0.62 -8.55
CA SER A 212 -3.15 -0.01 -7.22
C SER A 212 -2.59 0.90 -6.12
N SER A 213 -1.79 1.90 -6.51
CA SER A 213 -1.06 2.79 -5.58
C SER A 213 -1.79 4.08 -5.22
N MET A 214 -2.87 4.46 -5.94
CA MET A 214 -3.53 5.76 -5.75
C MET A 214 -4.20 5.88 -4.37
N VAL A 215 -4.81 4.79 -3.86
CA VAL A 215 -5.38 4.78 -2.50
C VAL A 215 -4.30 4.81 -1.41
N PHE A 216 -3.08 4.39 -1.75
CA PHE A 216 -1.97 4.27 -0.80
C PHE A 216 -1.08 5.52 -0.73
N LEU A 217 -0.89 6.25 -1.83
CA LEU A 217 -0.01 7.43 -1.89
C LEU A 217 -0.74 8.77 -1.66
N GLU A 218 -2.02 8.92 -2.03
CA GLU A 218 -2.77 10.15 -1.73
C GLU A 218 -2.96 10.36 -0.21
N GLY A 219 -2.88 9.29 0.59
CA GLY A 219 -2.95 9.36 2.05
C GLY A 219 -1.69 9.93 2.72
N LEU A 220 -0.52 9.87 2.08
CA LEU A 220 0.77 10.25 2.70
C LEU A 220 1.21 11.69 2.35
N ALA A 221 0.67 12.30 1.30
CA ALA A 221 1.05 13.65 0.86
C ALA A 221 0.49 14.79 1.74
N ASN A 222 -0.36 14.51 2.73
CA ASN A 222 -1.04 15.52 3.56
C ASN A 222 -0.46 15.68 4.98
N LEU A 223 0.75 15.17 5.25
CA LEU A 223 1.42 15.33 6.56
C LEU A 223 2.22 16.64 6.72
N GLU A 224 2.20 17.53 5.73
CA GLU A 224 2.75 18.89 5.86
C GLU A 224 1.68 19.95 5.61
N SER A 225 0.88 20.28 6.63
CA SER A 225 0.31 21.62 6.78
C SER A 225 0.04 21.93 8.25
N LEU A 226 1.00 22.61 8.87
CA LEU A 226 0.82 23.35 10.11
C LEU A 226 0.07 24.68 9.84
N PRO A 227 -0.49 25.32 10.88
CA PRO A 227 -1.68 26.16 10.82
C PRO A 227 -1.39 27.63 10.50
N GLU A 228 -2.47 28.38 10.26
CA GLU A 228 -2.66 29.85 10.28
C GLU A 228 -3.19 30.41 8.97
N LEU A 229 -4.50 30.68 8.92
CA LEU A 229 -5.07 32.03 8.73
C LEU A 229 -6.60 31.96 8.75
N GLN A 230 -7.19 32.51 9.80
CA GLN A 230 -8.60 32.95 9.85
C GLN A 230 -8.77 34.27 9.07
N LEU A 231 -10.05 34.58 8.78
CA LEU A 231 -10.63 35.83 8.24
C LEU A 231 -10.52 35.93 6.70
N LEU A 232 -11.59 36.01 5.92
CA LEU A 232 -12.99 36.47 6.10
C LEU A 232 -13.98 35.49 5.45
#